data_AF-B3NMM3-F1
#
_entry.id   AF-B3NMM3-F1
#
_cell.length_a   1.000
_cell.length_b   1.000
_cell.length_c   1.000
_cell.angle_alpha   90.00
_cell.angle_beta   90.00
_cell.angle_gamma   90.00
#
_symmetry.space_group_name_H-M   'P 1'
#
loop_
_entity.id
_entity.type
_entity.pdbx_description
1 polymer ?
#
loop_
_entity_poly.entity_id
_entity_poly.type
_entity_poly.pdbx_seq_one_letter_code
_entity_poly.pdbx_strand_id
1 'polypeptide(L)'
;MEHVRSETKELVQKLVSLSITENEEEISAILKNLRLLLTKGGKNQETLAESVEFSSFLDALAFNPTMRTEHRIIHNLSLQVLANSVVNNETTQALTWSQHGLKIAEQAYASPLGSSNNVLLMIMYNIYLSGRGLITDLVALTTCLQLWRALNEAQCTYNFEYLHFFLEHFIVQNGRACVACYQKLETEDRVAFLDYVAHYLRENSPNGDVTLFLLQHFAKEFRMKSDCLLRETIKLKHELHPREVHTLLRIIASASGSEKYANVYSSDQSLFINVSSLLRCVVSAGKEPDGGGLDKPMTKLEEVALTSGIDAGYEKKVSYELKTLLVRCSANLLYDNKANKGYCLDTQLLPTLLECTTMDARNPLMREWSILAIRNACINCPEAQQVIAGLTMQGSAPNDILTELNLDMGALRICDRQQ
;
A
#
# COMPACT_ATOMS: atom_id res chain seq x y z
N MET A 1 6.57 38.38 -33.65
CA MET A 1 5.88 38.14 -32.36
C MET A 1 4.37 37.96 -32.54
N GLU A 2 3.70 38.71 -33.41
CA GLU A 2 2.28 38.48 -33.76
C GLU A 2 2.04 37.15 -34.51
N HIS A 3 2.98 36.75 -35.37
CA HIS A 3 2.85 35.56 -36.21
C HIS A 3 2.62 34.25 -35.43
N VAL A 4 3.16 34.16 -34.19
CA VAL A 4 3.09 32.99 -33.31
C VAL A 4 1.71 32.85 -32.65
N ARG A 5 1.06 33.98 -32.30
CA ARG A 5 -0.34 34.00 -31.81
C ARG A 5 -1.34 33.61 -32.90
N SER A 6 -1.00 33.88 -34.17
CA SER A 6 -1.85 33.55 -35.32
C SER A 6 -1.96 32.05 -35.51
N GLU A 7 -0.83 31.33 -35.52
CA GLU A 7 -0.79 29.90 -35.88
C GLU A 7 -1.57 29.01 -34.89
N THR A 8 -1.47 29.27 -33.58
CA THR A 8 -2.23 28.51 -32.57
C THR A 8 -3.74 28.70 -32.77
N LYS A 9 -4.18 29.95 -32.99
CA LYS A 9 -5.59 30.27 -33.19
C LYS A 9 -6.14 29.67 -34.49
N GLU A 10 -5.38 29.74 -35.57
CA GLU A 10 -5.75 29.16 -36.86
C GLU A 10 -5.95 27.63 -36.74
N LEU A 11 -5.03 26.94 -36.06
CA LEU A 11 -5.15 25.50 -35.83
C LEU A 11 -6.37 25.15 -34.97
N VAL A 12 -6.66 25.95 -33.93
CA VAL A 12 -7.86 25.75 -33.09
C VAL A 12 -9.14 25.98 -33.89
N GLN A 13 -9.21 27.05 -34.69
CA GLN A 13 -10.38 27.32 -35.54
C GLN A 13 -10.60 26.19 -36.55
N LYS A 14 -9.52 25.69 -37.16
CA LYS A 14 -9.59 24.53 -38.04
C LYS A 14 -10.09 23.29 -37.28
N LEU A 15 -9.54 23.02 -36.09
CA LEU A 15 -9.91 21.88 -35.26
C LEU A 15 -11.41 21.84 -34.94
N VAL A 16 -11.98 22.96 -34.49
CA VAL A 16 -13.39 23.03 -34.07
C VAL A 16 -14.38 23.07 -35.24
N SER A 17 -13.89 23.27 -36.46
CA SER A 17 -14.71 23.20 -37.68
C SER A 17 -14.95 21.77 -38.18
N LEU A 18 -14.21 20.79 -37.64
CA LEU A 18 -14.26 19.40 -38.07
C LEU A 18 -15.21 18.57 -37.22
N SER A 19 -15.83 17.56 -37.82
CA SER A 19 -16.64 16.58 -37.11
C SER A 19 -15.75 15.52 -36.46
N ILE A 20 -15.88 15.34 -35.14
CA ILE A 20 -15.10 14.34 -34.37
C ILE A 20 -15.25 12.94 -34.97
N THR A 21 -16.45 12.58 -35.41
CA THR A 21 -16.77 11.23 -35.91
C THR A 21 -16.35 11.01 -37.35
N GLU A 22 -16.20 12.06 -38.16
CA GLU A 22 -15.92 11.95 -39.60
C GLU A 22 -14.48 12.31 -39.97
N ASN A 23 -13.79 13.11 -39.15
CA ASN A 23 -12.50 13.71 -39.49
C ASN A 23 -11.36 13.30 -38.56
N GLU A 24 -11.38 12.07 -38.01
CA GLU A 24 -10.42 11.61 -36.98
C GLU A 24 -8.94 11.75 -37.40
N GLU A 25 -8.60 11.42 -38.65
CA GLU A 25 -7.22 11.55 -39.16
C GLU A 25 -6.74 13.00 -39.22
N GLU A 26 -7.60 13.91 -39.68
CA GLU A 26 -7.29 15.33 -39.79
C GLU A 26 -7.18 15.99 -38.41
N ILE A 27 -8.10 15.64 -37.50
CA ILE A 27 -8.05 16.03 -36.09
C ILE A 27 -6.74 15.55 -35.46
N SER A 28 -6.34 14.29 -35.68
CA SER A 28 -5.09 13.72 -35.18
C SER A 28 -3.86 14.51 -35.68
N ALA A 29 -3.84 14.89 -36.95
CA ALA A 29 -2.77 15.71 -37.52
C ALA A 29 -2.71 17.10 -36.87
N ILE A 30 -3.86 17.76 -36.70
CA ILE A 30 -3.94 19.08 -36.05
C ILE A 30 -3.48 19.00 -34.59
N LEU A 31 -3.95 18.01 -33.82
CA LEU A 31 -3.54 17.83 -32.43
C LEU A 31 -2.04 17.58 -32.28
N LYS A 32 -1.43 16.79 -33.18
CA LYS A 32 0.04 16.59 -33.20
C LYS A 32 0.78 17.91 -33.47
N ASN A 33 0.28 18.73 -34.38
CA ASN A 33 0.86 20.05 -34.68
C ASN A 33 0.71 21.02 -33.49
N LEU A 34 -0.47 21.08 -32.87
CA LEU A 34 -0.70 21.85 -31.65
C LEU A 34 0.27 21.42 -30.54
N ARG A 35 0.39 20.11 -30.30
CA ARG A 35 1.30 19.56 -29.28
C ARG A 35 2.75 20.01 -29.48
N LEU A 36 3.22 20.05 -30.73
CA LEU A 36 4.56 20.56 -31.08
C LEU A 36 4.66 22.08 -30.95
N LEU A 37 3.61 22.81 -31.31
CA LEU A 37 3.59 24.27 -31.22
C LEU A 37 3.69 24.76 -29.76
N LEU A 38 3.06 24.02 -28.83
CA LEU A 38 3.09 24.31 -27.40
C LEU A 38 4.48 24.20 -26.79
N THR A 39 5.39 23.40 -27.35
CA THR A 39 6.78 23.30 -26.86
C THR A 39 7.65 24.48 -27.31
N LYS A 40 7.18 25.31 -28.26
CA LYS A 40 7.95 26.43 -28.82
C LYS A 40 7.85 27.72 -27.99
N GLY A 41 6.96 27.81 -27.01
CA GLY A 41 6.92 28.93 -26.07
C GLY A 41 5.60 29.15 -25.33
N GLY A 42 5.69 29.80 -24.16
CA GLY A 42 4.56 30.00 -23.25
C GLY A 42 3.37 30.77 -23.83
N LYS A 43 3.60 31.68 -24.79
CA LYS A 43 2.52 32.41 -25.47
C LYS A 43 1.56 31.50 -26.25
N ASN A 44 2.06 30.39 -26.82
CA ASN A 44 1.20 29.42 -27.50
C ASN A 44 0.33 28.67 -26.49
N GLN A 45 0.91 28.32 -25.35
CA GLN A 45 0.18 27.68 -24.26
C GLN A 45 -0.93 28.60 -23.73
N GLU A 46 -0.61 29.87 -23.45
CA GLU A 46 -1.59 30.87 -23.00
C GLU A 46 -2.71 31.07 -24.01
N THR A 47 -2.36 31.23 -25.30
CA THR A 47 -3.34 31.39 -26.38
C THR A 47 -4.30 30.21 -26.48
N LEU A 48 -3.82 28.98 -26.26
CA LEU A 48 -4.65 27.78 -26.27
C LEU A 48 -5.55 27.71 -25.02
N ALA A 49 -5.01 27.98 -23.84
CA ALA A 49 -5.75 27.94 -22.57
C ALA A 49 -6.85 29.01 -22.47
N GLU A 50 -6.68 30.15 -23.16
CA GLU A 50 -7.68 31.22 -23.25
C GLU A 50 -8.80 30.92 -24.27
N SER A 51 -8.65 29.92 -25.14
CA SER A 51 -9.63 29.63 -26.19
C SER A 51 -10.85 28.87 -25.63
N VAL A 52 -12.00 29.53 -25.68
CA VAL A 52 -13.31 28.94 -25.32
C VAL A 52 -13.69 27.82 -26.28
N GLU A 53 -13.31 27.96 -27.56
CA GLU A 53 -13.56 26.96 -28.60
C GLU A 53 -12.78 25.67 -28.30
N PHE A 54 -11.50 25.79 -27.95
CA PHE A 54 -10.69 24.63 -27.57
C PHE A 54 -11.19 24.00 -26.26
N SER A 55 -11.58 24.80 -25.27
CA SER A 55 -12.20 24.30 -24.04
C SER A 55 -13.47 23.49 -24.33
N SER A 56 -14.31 23.97 -25.26
CA SER A 56 -15.54 23.28 -25.67
C SER A 56 -15.24 21.97 -26.42
N PHE A 57 -14.19 21.98 -27.24
CA PHE A 57 -13.68 20.78 -27.92
C PHE A 57 -13.18 19.73 -26.91
N LEU A 58 -12.44 20.14 -25.87
CA LEU A 58 -12.01 19.23 -24.81
C LEU A 58 -13.21 18.61 -24.08
N ASP A 59 -14.26 19.38 -23.82
CA ASP A 59 -15.47 18.86 -23.19
C ASP A 59 -16.20 17.83 -24.06
N ALA A 60 -16.27 18.07 -25.38
CA ALA A 60 -16.88 17.14 -26.32
C ALA A 60 -16.06 15.86 -26.54
N LEU A 61 -14.73 15.95 -26.46
CA LEU A 61 -13.80 14.86 -26.80
C LEU A 61 -13.06 14.28 -25.60
N ALA A 62 -12.20 15.06 -24.96
CA ALA A 62 -11.27 14.58 -23.93
C ALA A 62 -11.97 14.27 -22.59
N PHE A 63 -13.03 15.00 -22.27
CA PHE A 63 -13.80 14.80 -21.04
C PHE A 63 -15.14 14.10 -21.26
N ASN A 64 -15.38 13.58 -22.46
CA ASN A 64 -16.53 12.74 -22.75
C ASN A 64 -16.17 11.25 -22.56
N PRO A 65 -16.78 10.52 -21.61
CA PRO A 65 -16.45 9.12 -21.35
C PRO A 65 -16.62 8.19 -22.57
N THR A 66 -17.55 8.46 -23.49
CA THR A 66 -17.76 7.58 -24.66
C THR A 66 -16.61 7.67 -25.64
N MET A 67 -16.04 8.86 -25.80
CA MET A 67 -14.94 9.14 -26.72
C MET A 67 -13.64 8.42 -26.33
N ARG A 68 -13.49 8.13 -25.05
CA ARG A 68 -12.37 7.34 -24.51
C ARG A 68 -12.30 5.92 -25.11
N THR A 69 -13.46 5.35 -25.45
CA THR A 69 -13.58 4.03 -26.09
C THR A 69 -13.76 4.12 -27.60
N GLU A 70 -14.62 5.04 -28.07
CA GLU A 70 -14.99 5.13 -29.49
C GLU A 70 -13.90 5.77 -30.34
N HIS A 71 -13.22 6.80 -29.81
CA HIS A 71 -12.23 7.62 -30.53
C HIS A 71 -10.92 7.75 -29.72
N ARG A 72 -10.41 6.60 -29.26
CA ARG A 72 -9.28 6.50 -28.31
C ARG A 72 -8.04 7.28 -28.72
N ILE A 73 -7.72 7.34 -30.01
CA ILE A 73 -6.49 7.98 -30.52
C ILE A 73 -6.57 9.50 -30.33
N ILE A 74 -7.61 10.14 -30.86
CA ILE A 74 -7.79 11.59 -30.77
C ILE A 74 -8.14 12.04 -29.35
N HIS A 75 -8.84 11.20 -28.57
CA HIS A 75 -9.02 11.40 -27.13
C HIS A 75 -7.67 11.52 -26.40
N ASN A 76 -6.78 10.53 -26.57
CA ASN A 76 -5.45 10.55 -25.96
C ASN A 76 -4.59 11.73 -26.44
N LEU A 77 -4.62 12.04 -27.74
CA LEU A 77 -3.88 13.18 -28.27
C LEU A 77 -4.36 14.51 -27.70
N SER A 78 -5.67 14.66 -27.48
CA SER A 78 -6.25 15.87 -26.87
C SER A 78 -5.75 16.06 -25.43
N LEU A 79 -5.71 14.99 -24.65
CA LEU A 79 -5.12 15.01 -23.31
C LEU A 79 -3.62 15.34 -23.35
N GLN A 80 -2.87 14.85 -24.34
CA GLN A 80 -1.45 15.16 -24.48
C GLN A 80 -1.20 16.63 -24.90
N VAL A 81 -2.08 17.20 -25.73
CA VAL A 81 -2.07 18.64 -26.03
C VAL A 81 -2.30 19.44 -24.75
N LEU A 82 -3.32 19.07 -23.97
CA LEU A 82 -3.59 19.70 -22.68
C LEU A 82 -2.40 19.57 -21.72
N ALA A 83 -1.75 18.41 -21.67
CA ALA A 83 -0.57 18.21 -20.85
C ALA A 83 0.60 19.11 -21.24
N ASN A 84 0.90 19.24 -22.54
CA ASN A 84 1.93 20.18 -23.00
C ASN A 84 1.56 21.64 -22.73
N SER A 85 0.27 21.98 -22.63
CA SER A 85 -0.17 23.34 -22.35
C SER A 85 0.14 23.77 -20.91
N VAL A 86 0.26 22.83 -19.96
CA VAL A 86 0.48 23.14 -18.54
C VAL A 86 1.94 22.99 -18.10
N VAL A 87 2.85 22.56 -18.98
CA VAL A 87 4.27 22.38 -18.61
C VAL A 87 4.95 23.74 -18.40
N ASN A 88 5.47 23.97 -17.18
CA ASN A 88 6.19 25.19 -16.76
C ASN A 88 5.44 26.50 -17.07
N ASN A 89 4.12 26.40 -17.21
CA ASN A 89 3.10 27.39 -17.55
C ASN A 89 2.24 27.87 -16.38
N GLU A 90 2.67 28.76 -15.49
CA GLU A 90 1.85 29.07 -14.30
C GLU A 90 0.47 29.65 -14.64
N THR A 91 0.38 30.49 -15.68
CA THR A 91 -0.88 31.07 -16.14
C THR A 91 -1.81 29.98 -16.67
N THR A 92 -1.26 29.10 -17.51
CA THR A 92 -2.05 28.03 -18.13
C THR A 92 -2.43 26.94 -17.13
N GLN A 93 -1.56 26.61 -16.18
CA GLN A 93 -1.85 25.71 -15.07
C GLN A 93 -3.05 26.19 -14.26
N ALA A 94 -3.09 27.48 -13.91
CA ALA A 94 -4.22 28.08 -13.19
C ALA A 94 -5.52 28.05 -14.01
N LEU A 95 -5.46 28.45 -15.28
CA LEU A 95 -6.62 28.44 -16.18
C LEU A 95 -7.15 27.02 -16.38
N THR A 96 -6.30 26.07 -16.77
CA THR A 96 -6.67 24.67 -17.00
C THR A 96 -7.27 24.05 -15.75
N TRP A 97 -6.67 24.25 -14.57
CA TRP A 97 -7.21 23.70 -13.33
C TRP A 97 -8.56 24.32 -12.96
N SER A 98 -8.73 25.63 -13.15
CA SER A 98 -9.99 26.32 -12.88
C SER A 98 -11.14 25.85 -13.79
N GLN A 99 -10.84 25.56 -15.05
CA GLN A 99 -11.84 25.16 -16.06
C GLN A 99 -12.16 23.66 -15.99
N HIS A 100 -11.14 22.82 -15.79
CA HIS A 100 -11.26 21.37 -16.00
C HIS A 100 -10.78 20.52 -14.82
N GLY A 101 -10.32 21.12 -13.71
CA GLY A 101 -9.66 20.39 -12.62
C GLY A 101 -10.49 19.24 -12.03
N LEU A 102 -11.80 19.47 -11.83
CA LEU A 102 -12.71 18.41 -11.35
C LEU A 102 -12.79 17.24 -12.34
N LYS A 103 -12.99 17.53 -13.63
CA LYS A 103 -13.08 16.50 -14.68
C LYS A 103 -11.76 15.73 -14.83
N ILE A 104 -10.62 16.43 -14.70
CA ILE A 104 -9.29 15.81 -14.72
C ILE A 104 -9.15 14.82 -13.56
N ALA A 105 -9.48 15.25 -12.33
CA ALA A 105 -9.36 14.42 -11.14
C ALA A 105 -10.28 13.19 -11.20
N GLU A 106 -11.55 13.36 -11.55
CA GLU A 106 -12.53 12.27 -11.65
C GLU A 106 -12.16 11.25 -12.73
N GLN A 107 -11.65 11.69 -13.88
CA GLN A 107 -11.29 10.79 -14.98
C GLN A 107 -9.94 10.11 -14.78
N ALA A 108 -9.08 10.62 -13.90
CA ALA A 108 -7.76 10.07 -13.62
C ALA A 108 -7.84 8.65 -13.05
N TYR A 109 -8.94 8.26 -12.39
CA TYR A 109 -9.16 6.89 -11.88
C TYR A 109 -10.33 6.16 -12.55
N ALA A 110 -11.04 6.80 -13.49
CA ALA A 110 -12.15 6.17 -14.19
C ALA A 110 -11.70 5.10 -15.20
N SER A 111 -12.49 4.03 -15.31
CA SER A 111 -12.35 3.01 -16.35
C SER A 111 -12.72 3.54 -17.75
N PRO A 112 -12.18 2.96 -18.85
CA PRO A 112 -11.17 1.89 -18.88
C PRO A 112 -9.77 2.40 -18.48
N LEU A 113 -9.08 1.63 -17.63
CA LEU A 113 -7.76 1.98 -17.11
C LEU A 113 -6.67 1.86 -18.19
N GLY A 114 -5.79 2.85 -18.31
CA GLY A 114 -4.66 2.83 -19.24
C GLY A 114 -4.02 4.19 -19.49
N SER A 115 -3.50 4.38 -20.69
CA SER A 115 -2.68 5.56 -21.05
C SER A 115 -3.33 6.91 -20.75
N SER A 116 -4.65 7.03 -20.92
CA SER A 116 -5.39 8.27 -20.65
C SER A 116 -5.31 8.67 -19.18
N ASN A 117 -5.47 7.73 -18.25
CA ASN A 117 -5.32 8.01 -16.81
C ASN A 117 -3.90 8.50 -16.50
N ASN A 118 -2.88 7.88 -17.10
CA ASN A 118 -1.49 8.28 -16.88
C ASN A 118 -1.21 9.70 -17.40
N VAL A 119 -1.80 10.09 -18.54
CA VAL A 119 -1.72 11.48 -19.06
C VAL A 119 -2.48 12.47 -18.17
N LEU A 120 -3.63 12.08 -17.62
CA LEU A 120 -4.37 12.90 -16.65
C LEU A 120 -3.56 13.14 -15.37
N LEU A 121 -2.91 12.09 -14.84
CA LEU A 121 -1.99 12.23 -13.72
C LEU A 121 -0.76 13.07 -14.10
N MET A 122 -0.24 12.98 -15.32
CA MET A 122 0.83 13.86 -15.80
C MET A 122 0.40 15.34 -15.76
N ILE A 123 -0.81 15.66 -16.22
CA ILE A 123 -1.37 17.01 -16.14
C ILE A 123 -1.43 17.47 -14.69
N MET A 124 -2.03 16.66 -13.81
CA MET A 124 -2.13 16.97 -12.39
C MET A 124 -0.75 17.16 -11.76
N TYR A 125 0.22 16.30 -12.07
CA TYR A 125 1.57 16.34 -11.50
C TYR A 125 2.30 17.62 -11.86
N ASN A 126 2.23 18.04 -13.14
CA ASN A 126 2.82 19.30 -13.58
C ASN A 126 2.19 20.52 -12.89
N ILE A 127 0.87 20.51 -12.69
CA ILE A 127 0.17 21.59 -11.97
C ILE A 127 0.54 21.57 -10.48
N TYR A 128 0.56 20.40 -9.85
CA TYR A 128 0.87 20.23 -8.43
C TYR A 128 2.30 20.67 -8.09
N LEU A 129 3.29 20.27 -8.90
CA LEU A 129 4.69 20.63 -8.69
C LEU A 129 4.99 22.14 -8.81
N SER A 130 4.09 22.94 -9.39
CA SER A 130 4.26 24.41 -9.46
C SER A 130 4.36 25.06 -8.07
N GLY A 131 3.93 24.37 -7.01
CA GLY A 131 4.04 24.85 -5.62
C GLY A 131 3.06 25.97 -5.26
N ARG A 132 2.07 26.27 -6.12
CA ARG A 132 1.08 27.34 -5.91
C ARG A 132 -0.17 26.93 -5.13
N GLY A 133 -0.28 25.67 -4.74
CA GLY A 133 -1.44 25.14 -4.00
C GLY A 133 -2.74 25.10 -4.82
N LEU A 134 -2.66 25.11 -6.15
CA LEU A 134 -3.82 24.93 -7.04
C LEU A 134 -4.49 23.57 -6.80
N ILE A 135 -3.66 22.53 -6.67
CA ILE A 135 -4.07 21.19 -6.25
C ILE A 135 -3.63 21.03 -4.80
N THR A 136 -4.60 20.81 -3.90
CA THR A 136 -4.26 20.53 -2.50
C THR A 136 -3.66 19.13 -2.36
N ASP A 137 -2.80 18.95 -1.35
CA ASP A 137 -2.20 17.65 -1.03
C ASP A 137 -3.25 16.54 -0.87
N LEU A 138 -4.41 16.86 -0.29
CA LEU A 138 -5.49 15.89 -0.09
C LEU A 138 -6.11 15.47 -1.42
N VAL A 139 -6.38 16.41 -2.33
CA VAL A 139 -6.91 16.09 -3.66
C VAL A 139 -5.93 15.23 -4.44
N ALA A 140 -4.65 15.62 -4.48
CA ALA A 140 -3.61 14.86 -5.17
C ALA A 140 -3.50 13.43 -4.63
N LEU A 141 -3.43 13.28 -3.30
CA LEU A 141 -3.32 11.97 -2.66
C LEU A 141 -4.56 11.11 -2.91
N THR A 142 -5.77 11.63 -2.65
CA THR A 142 -7.02 10.86 -2.82
C THR A 142 -7.20 10.39 -4.27
N THR A 143 -6.93 11.24 -5.27
CA THR A 143 -6.99 10.83 -6.68
C THR A 143 -6.03 9.67 -6.99
N CYS A 144 -4.80 9.73 -6.46
CA CYS A 144 -3.83 8.65 -6.63
C CYS A 144 -4.28 7.36 -5.95
N LEU A 145 -4.84 7.44 -4.75
CA LEU A 145 -5.33 6.28 -4.01
C LEU A 145 -6.55 5.63 -4.67
N GLN A 146 -7.46 6.44 -5.23
CA GLN A 146 -8.59 5.93 -6.01
C GLN A 146 -8.11 5.18 -7.26
N LEU A 147 -7.10 5.71 -7.97
CA LEU A 147 -6.51 4.97 -9.09
C LEU A 147 -5.86 3.67 -8.61
N TRP A 148 -5.03 3.72 -7.56
CA TRP A 148 -4.37 2.53 -7.00
C TRP A 148 -5.37 1.43 -6.64
N ARG A 149 -6.51 1.79 -6.05
CA ARG A 149 -7.61 0.84 -5.76
C ARG A 149 -8.19 0.24 -7.04
N ALA A 150 -8.54 1.08 -8.01
CA ALA A 150 -9.08 0.62 -9.29
C ALA A 150 -8.11 -0.33 -10.03
N LEU A 151 -6.79 -0.07 -9.94
CA LEU A 151 -5.76 -0.94 -10.53
C LEU A 151 -5.73 -2.32 -9.88
N ASN A 152 -5.78 -2.37 -8.54
CA ASN A 152 -5.78 -3.63 -7.80
C ASN A 152 -7.08 -4.42 -8.04
N GLU A 153 -8.23 -3.75 -8.06
CA GLU A 153 -9.53 -4.37 -8.33
C GLU A 153 -9.60 -4.94 -9.76
N ALA A 154 -9.08 -4.20 -10.75
CA ALA A 154 -9.06 -4.61 -12.15
C ALA A 154 -7.88 -5.55 -12.51
N GLN A 155 -6.98 -5.84 -11.57
CA GLN A 155 -5.71 -6.55 -11.83
C GLN A 155 -4.94 -5.98 -13.03
N CYS A 156 -4.92 -4.64 -13.13
CA CYS A 156 -4.34 -3.94 -14.26
C CYS A 156 -2.81 -4.03 -14.23
N THR A 157 -2.20 -4.46 -15.33
CA THR A 157 -0.74 -4.58 -15.48
C THR A 157 -0.09 -3.39 -16.21
N TYR A 158 -0.88 -2.37 -16.58
CA TYR A 158 -0.36 -1.18 -17.22
C TYR A 158 0.51 -0.38 -16.24
N ASN A 159 1.63 0.17 -16.71
CA ASN A 159 2.53 0.97 -15.87
C ASN A 159 2.05 2.43 -15.79
N PHE A 160 1.78 2.91 -14.58
CA PHE A 160 1.34 4.29 -14.31
C PHE A 160 2.46 5.08 -13.63
N GLU A 161 3.45 5.52 -14.40
CA GLU A 161 4.63 6.23 -13.88
C GLU A 161 4.26 7.45 -13.02
N TYR A 162 3.28 8.25 -13.47
CA TYR A 162 2.88 9.46 -12.74
C TYR A 162 2.11 9.16 -11.45
N LEU A 163 1.49 7.99 -11.33
CA LEU A 163 0.93 7.53 -10.05
C LEU A 163 2.06 7.33 -9.03
N HIS A 164 3.11 6.64 -9.46
CA HIS A 164 4.27 6.39 -8.62
C HIS A 164 4.98 7.69 -8.25
N PHE A 165 5.20 8.61 -9.19
CA PHE A 165 5.80 9.92 -8.89
C PHE A 165 5.03 10.72 -7.84
N PHE A 166 3.70 10.74 -7.91
CA PHE A 166 2.88 11.39 -6.90
C PHE A 166 3.02 10.74 -5.52
N LEU A 167 2.81 9.41 -5.45
CA LEU A 167 2.83 8.71 -4.17
C LEU A 167 4.24 8.72 -3.54
N GLU A 168 5.29 8.64 -4.35
CA GLU A 168 6.68 8.78 -3.92
C GLU A 168 6.98 10.18 -3.38
N HIS A 169 6.47 11.23 -4.02
CA HIS A 169 6.58 12.58 -3.48
C HIS A 169 6.01 12.67 -2.05
N PHE A 170 4.88 12.02 -1.77
CA PHE A 170 4.32 11.98 -0.42
C PHE A 170 5.17 11.19 0.57
N ILE A 171 5.60 9.97 0.22
CA ILE A 171 6.25 9.07 1.19
C ILE A 171 7.75 9.32 1.36
N VAL A 172 8.43 9.87 0.35
CA VAL A 172 9.89 10.13 0.34
C VAL A 172 10.19 11.60 0.62
N GLN A 173 9.49 12.54 0.00
CA GLN A 173 9.86 13.97 0.05
C GLN A 173 9.05 14.77 1.07
N ASN A 174 7.76 14.47 1.22
CA ASN A 174 6.83 15.31 1.99
C ASN A 174 6.08 14.55 3.11
N GLY A 175 6.85 13.83 3.95
CA GLY A 175 6.29 12.99 5.01
C GLY A 175 5.36 13.71 5.99
N ARG A 176 5.59 15.01 6.29
CA ARG A 176 4.72 15.77 7.20
C ARG A 176 3.35 16.07 6.61
N ALA A 177 3.31 16.58 5.38
CA ALA A 177 2.04 16.82 4.69
C ALA A 177 1.31 15.50 4.42
N CYS A 178 2.05 14.45 4.07
CA CYS A 178 1.52 13.11 3.90
C CYS A 178 0.76 12.63 5.16
N VAL A 179 1.34 12.77 6.36
CA VAL A 179 0.67 12.43 7.62
C VAL A 179 -0.59 13.29 7.84
N ALA A 180 -0.53 14.60 7.56
CA ALA A 180 -1.68 15.48 7.69
C ALA A 180 -2.83 15.09 6.74
N CYS A 181 -2.52 14.62 5.53
CA CYS A 181 -3.50 14.09 4.60
C CYS A 181 -4.04 12.74 5.05
N TYR A 182 -3.16 11.81 5.47
CA TYR A 182 -3.53 10.48 5.95
C TYR A 182 -4.58 10.53 7.07
N GLN A 183 -4.45 11.48 8.00
CA GLN A 183 -5.42 11.68 9.07
C GLN A 183 -6.82 12.07 8.56
N LYS A 184 -6.91 12.73 7.40
CA LYS A 184 -8.18 13.15 6.78
C LYS A 184 -8.79 12.09 5.86
N LEU A 185 -8.02 11.06 5.49
CA LEU A 185 -8.51 9.97 4.64
C LEU A 185 -9.58 9.13 5.34
N GLU A 186 -10.51 8.61 4.56
CA GLU A 186 -11.43 7.56 4.99
C GLU A 186 -10.69 6.22 5.13
N THR A 187 -11.31 5.26 5.82
CA THR A 187 -10.67 3.98 6.15
C THR A 187 -10.19 3.23 4.91
N GLU A 188 -10.99 3.18 3.84
CA GLU A 188 -10.60 2.51 2.58
C GLU A 188 -9.37 3.13 1.94
N ASP A 189 -9.31 4.46 1.92
CA ASP A 189 -8.18 5.18 1.33
C ASP A 189 -6.93 5.06 2.20
N ARG A 190 -7.07 5.03 3.54
CA ARG A 190 -5.94 4.70 4.43
C ARG A 190 -5.39 3.32 4.15
N VAL A 191 -6.26 2.31 4.00
CA VAL A 191 -5.83 0.94 3.69
C VAL A 191 -5.14 0.90 2.33
N ALA A 192 -5.69 1.54 1.30
CA ALA A 192 -5.07 1.64 -0.02
C ALA A 192 -3.68 2.30 0.02
N PHE A 193 -3.55 3.38 0.80
CA PHE A 193 -2.27 4.06 1.00
C PHE A 193 -1.25 3.14 1.69
N LEU A 194 -1.65 2.48 2.78
CA LEU A 194 -0.79 1.55 3.50
C LEU A 194 -0.39 0.35 2.62
N ASP A 195 -1.30 -0.15 1.78
CA ASP A 195 -1.03 -1.23 0.83
C ASP A 195 0.04 -0.79 -0.21
N TYR A 196 -0.05 0.46 -0.69
CA TYR A 196 1.00 1.04 -1.55
C TYR A 196 2.35 1.14 -0.83
N VAL A 197 2.39 1.67 0.40
CA VAL A 197 3.65 1.77 1.16
C VAL A 197 4.25 0.40 1.44
N ALA A 198 3.44 -0.59 1.78
CA ALA A 198 3.90 -1.96 1.98
C ALA A 198 4.51 -2.55 0.69
N HIS A 199 3.91 -2.28 -0.46
CA HIS A 199 4.47 -2.66 -1.76
C HIS A 199 5.81 -1.94 -2.03
N TYR A 200 5.86 -0.62 -1.82
CA TYR A 200 7.07 0.18 -2.02
C TYR A 200 8.26 -0.27 -1.14
N LEU A 201 8.00 -0.65 0.11
CA LEU A 201 9.03 -1.20 1.01
C LEU A 201 9.48 -2.60 0.57
N ARG A 202 8.57 -3.43 0.06
CA ARG A 202 8.90 -4.78 -0.45
C ARG A 202 9.82 -4.71 -1.66
N GLU A 203 9.66 -3.71 -2.52
CA GLU A 203 10.55 -3.42 -3.65
C GLU A 203 11.84 -2.70 -3.25
N ASN A 204 12.21 -2.73 -1.95
CA ASN A 204 13.42 -2.13 -1.39
C ASN A 204 13.54 -0.60 -1.55
N SER A 205 12.40 0.11 -1.64
CA SER A 205 12.34 1.57 -1.75
C SER A 205 13.11 2.09 -2.99
N PRO A 206 12.60 1.78 -4.21
CA PRO A 206 13.35 1.95 -5.46
C PRO A 206 13.74 3.40 -5.77
N ASN A 207 12.94 4.38 -5.32
CA ASN A 207 13.08 5.80 -5.67
C ASN A 207 13.34 6.70 -4.45
N GLY A 208 14.03 6.16 -3.44
CA GLY A 208 14.40 6.87 -2.22
C GLY A 208 13.69 6.33 -0.98
N ASP A 209 14.23 6.67 0.18
CA ASP A 209 13.80 6.06 1.44
C ASP A 209 12.51 6.70 1.97
N VAL A 210 11.62 5.85 2.51
CA VAL A 210 10.40 6.30 3.20
C VAL A 210 10.80 7.16 4.39
N THR A 211 10.19 8.34 4.53
CA THR A 211 10.55 9.27 5.59
C THR A 211 10.38 8.65 6.98
N LEU A 212 11.37 8.87 7.85
CA LEU A 212 11.35 8.37 9.23
C LEU A 212 10.12 8.85 10.01
N PHE A 213 9.69 10.09 9.77
CA PHE A 213 8.50 10.67 10.40
C PHE A 213 7.23 9.88 10.06
N LEU A 214 7.09 9.43 8.81
CA LEU A 214 5.94 8.64 8.36
C LEU A 214 5.96 7.24 8.99
N LEU A 215 7.13 6.59 9.05
CA LEU A 215 7.29 5.30 9.72
C LEU A 215 6.94 5.38 11.22
N GLN A 216 7.43 6.41 11.91
CA GLN A 216 7.08 6.68 13.31
C GLN A 216 5.58 6.94 13.49
N HIS A 217 4.94 7.62 12.51
CA HIS A 217 3.50 7.81 12.51
C HIS A 217 2.75 6.46 12.40
N PHE A 218 3.17 5.55 11.51
CA PHE A 218 2.57 4.22 11.41
C PHE A 218 2.69 3.40 12.69
N ALA A 219 3.83 3.47 13.38
CA ALA A 219 3.96 2.83 14.70
C ALA A 219 2.96 3.41 15.72
N LYS A 220 2.77 4.73 15.73
CA LYS A 220 1.77 5.39 16.59
C LYS A 220 0.35 4.92 16.25
N GLU A 221 -0.04 4.93 14.99
CA GLU A 221 -1.36 4.49 14.53
C GLU A 221 -1.59 3.01 14.87
N PHE A 222 -0.59 2.16 14.66
CA PHE A 222 -0.67 0.74 15.03
C PHE A 222 -0.92 0.56 16.51
N ARG A 223 -0.18 1.24 17.40
CA ARG A 223 -0.41 1.15 18.85
C ARG A 223 -1.83 1.55 19.22
N MET A 224 -2.28 2.71 18.75
CA MET A 224 -3.63 3.20 19.04
C MET A 224 -4.73 2.24 18.59
N LYS A 225 -4.61 1.71 17.36
CA LYS A 225 -5.63 0.84 16.77
C LYS A 225 -5.57 -0.59 17.31
N SER A 226 -4.38 -1.13 17.54
CA SER A 226 -4.21 -2.45 18.16
C SER A 226 -4.73 -2.48 19.59
N ASP A 227 -4.52 -1.40 20.37
CA ASP A 227 -5.08 -1.26 21.71
C ASP A 227 -6.62 -1.28 21.71
N CYS A 228 -7.26 -0.64 20.72
CA CYS A 228 -8.71 -0.72 20.56
C CYS A 228 -9.17 -2.15 20.26
N LEU A 229 -8.49 -2.85 19.34
CA LEU A 229 -8.80 -4.26 19.03
C LEU A 229 -8.66 -5.18 20.26
N LEU A 230 -7.65 -4.93 21.11
CA LEU A 230 -7.43 -5.67 22.35
C LEU A 230 -8.56 -5.43 23.37
N ARG A 231 -9.12 -4.21 23.44
CA ARG A 231 -10.20 -3.85 24.38
C ARG A 231 -11.59 -4.35 23.95
N GLU A 232 -11.86 -4.41 22.64
CA GLU A 232 -13.19 -4.75 22.11
C GLU A 232 -13.49 -6.27 22.02
N THR A 233 -12.70 -7.09 22.71
CA THR A 233 -12.86 -8.56 22.81
C THR A 233 -13.01 -9.25 21.45
N ILE A 234 -12.16 -8.96 20.44
CA ILE A 234 -12.08 -9.67 19.13
C ILE A 234 -13.45 -10.11 18.58
N LYS A 235 -14.50 -9.30 18.76
CA LYS A 235 -15.76 -9.47 18.03
C LYS A 235 -15.60 -8.57 16.83
N LEU A 236 -14.93 -9.12 15.80
CA LEU A 236 -14.60 -8.52 14.50
C LEU A 236 -15.87 -8.05 13.75
N LYS A 237 -16.60 -7.07 14.31
CA LYS A 237 -17.88 -6.63 13.76
C LYS A 237 -17.71 -5.80 12.48
N HIS A 238 -16.53 -5.24 12.24
CA HIS A 238 -16.19 -4.49 11.02
C HIS A 238 -14.83 -4.98 10.49
N GLU A 239 -14.81 -5.60 9.31
CA GLU A 239 -13.61 -6.21 8.69
C GLU A 239 -12.49 -5.21 8.35
N LEU A 240 -12.84 -3.92 8.22
CA LEU A 240 -11.92 -2.86 7.78
C LEU A 240 -10.95 -2.39 8.87
N HIS A 241 -11.37 -2.34 10.14
CA HIS A 241 -10.48 -2.00 11.26
C HIS A 241 -9.33 -3.02 11.43
N PRO A 242 -9.60 -4.35 11.42
CA PRO A 242 -8.57 -5.38 11.39
C PRO A 242 -7.63 -5.28 10.18
N ARG A 243 -8.17 -4.95 9.00
CA ARG A 243 -7.37 -4.81 7.78
C ARG A 243 -6.36 -3.67 7.89
N GLU A 244 -6.76 -2.52 8.44
CA GLU A 244 -5.85 -1.39 8.66
C GLU A 244 -4.71 -1.74 9.63
N VAL A 245 -5.03 -2.40 10.76
CA VAL A 245 -4.00 -2.86 11.73
C VAL A 245 -3.06 -3.88 11.10
N HIS A 246 -3.60 -4.81 10.32
CA HIS A 246 -2.82 -5.80 9.59
C HIS A 246 -1.86 -5.14 8.58
N THR A 247 -2.33 -4.19 7.76
CA THR A 247 -1.45 -3.53 6.77
C THR A 247 -0.41 -2.63 7.44
N LEU A 248 -0.75 -1.95 8.55
CA LEU A 248 0.25 -1.25 9.39
C LEU A 248 1.33 -2.21 9.89
N LEU A 249 0.93 -3.40 10.38
CA LEU A 249 1.89 -4.40 10.84
C LEU A 249 2.79 -4.92 9.71
N ARG A 250 2.26 -5.08 8.48
CA ARG A 250 3.08 -5.45 7.30
C ARG A 250 4.18 -4.44 7.03
N ILE A 251 3.87 -3.13 7.14
CA ILE A 251 4.85 -2.05 7.00
C ILE A 251 5.89 -2.13 8.11
N ILE A 252 5.45 -2.24 9.37
CA ILE A 252 6.34 -2.28 10.54
C ILE A 252 7.26 -3.51 10.49
N ALA A 253 6.74 -4.70 10.15
CA ALA A 253 7.51 -5.93 10.01
C ALA A 253 8.52 -5.84 8.85
N SER A 254 8.17 -5.19 7.74
CA SER A 254 9.08 -4.96 6.61
C SER A 254 10.20 -3.98 6.96
N ALA A 255 9.85 -2.83 7.55
CA ALA A 255 10.82 -1.81 7.92
C ALA A 255 11.74 -2.26 9.06
N SER A 256 11.21 -2.88 10.12
CA SER A 256 12.03 -3.41 11.24
C SER A 256 13.00 -4.52 10.81
N GLY A 257 12.68 -5.27 9.76
CA GLY A 257 13.54 -6.31 9.21
C GLY A 257 14.49 -5.83 8.11
N SER A 258 14.44 -4.56 7.73
CA SER A 258 15.27 -3.97 6.68
C SER A 258 16.50 -3.31 7.31
N GLU A 259 17.68 -3.52 6.72
CA GLU A 259 18.90 -2.84 7.15
C GLU A 259 18.77 -1.30 7.12
N LYS A 260 17.99 -0.77 6.15
CA LYS A 260 17.76 0.67 5.99
C LYS A 260 16.98 1.27 7.16
N TYR A 261 16.02 0.52 7.71
CA TYR A 261 15.04 1.05 8.67
C TYR A 261 15.03 0.32 10.02
N ALA A 262 15.92 -0.65 10.26
CA ALA A 262 15.95 -1.46 11.48
C ALA A 262 15.98 -0.60 12.76
N ASN A 263 16.70 0.52 12.72
CA ASN A 263 16.86 1.40 13.88
C ASN A 263 15.64 2.27 14.17
N VAL A 264 14.69 2.42 13.23
CA VAL A 264 13.55 3.34 13.35
C VAL A 264 12.67 3.03 14.55
N TYR A 265 12.50 1.74 14.85
CA TYR A 265 11.64 1.27 15.94
C TYR A 265 12.40 0.73 17.14
N SER A 266 13.74 0.73 17.09
CA SER A 266 14.59 0.14 18.14
C SER A 266 14.37 0.79 19.52
N SER A 267 14.07 2.08 19.55
CA SER A 267 13.80 2.84 20.77
C SER A 267 12.32 2.93 21.15
N ASP A 268 11.42 2.28 20.42
CA ASP A 268 9.97 2.34 20.67
C ASP A 268 9.52 1.08 21.43
N GLN A 269 9.80 1.02 22.73
CA GLN A 269 9.42 -0.14 23.54
C GLN A 269 7.90 -0.28 23.68
N SER A 270 7.16 0.82 23.56
CA SER A 270 5.69 0.77 23.54
C SER A 270 5.18 -0.02 22.34
N LEU A 271 5.78 0.17 21.16
CA LEU A 271 5.43 -0.63 19.99
C LEU A 271 5.67 -2.13 20.25
N PHE A 272 6.81 -2.48 20.84
CA PHE A 272 7.11 -3.87 21.17
C PHE A 272 6.07 -4.48 22.14
N ILE A 273 5.68 -3.75 23.18
CA ILE A 273 4.64 -4.18 24.14
C ILE A 273 3.30 -4.42 23.42
N ASN A 274 2.90 -3.52 22.51
CA ASN A 274 1.68 -3.67 21.71
C ASN A 274 1.72 -4.91 20.81
N VAL A 275 2.83 -5.12 20.08
CA VAL A 275 3.02 -6.31 19.22
C VAL A 275 2.99 -7.59 20.06
N SER A 276 3.69 -7.60 21.19
CA SER A 276 3.74 -8.71 22.14
C SER A 276 2.35 -9.06 22.68
N SER A 277 1.59 -8.05 23.13
CA SER A 277 0.26 -8.22 23.70
C SER A 277 -0.73 -8.73 22.64
N LEU A 278 -0.67 -8.18 21.43
CA LEU A 278 -1.53 -8.63 20.33
C LEU A 278 -1.22 -10.07 19.92
N LEU A 279 0.05 -10.47 19.85
CA LEU A 279 0.42 -11.86 19.58
C LEU A 279 -0.13 -12.81 20.63
N ARG A 280 0.02 -12.47 21.91
CA ARG A 280 -0.52 -13.26 23.02
C ARG A 280 -2.03 -13.42 22.93
N CYS A 281 -2.75 -12.34 22.61
CA CYS A 281 -4.20 -12.40 22.46
C CYS A 281 -4.62 -13.25 21.26
N VAL A 282 -3.96 -13.12 20.11
CA VAL A 282 -4.23 -13.94 18.92
C VAL A 282 -4.00 -15.43 19.22
N VAL A 283 -2.87 -15.77 19.84
CA VAL A 283 -2.56 -17.17 20.23
C VAL A 283 -3.57 -17.72 21.24
N SER A 284 -3.97 -16.91 22.23
CA SER A 284 -4.95 -17.33 23.23
C SER A 284 -6.34 -17.54 22.60
N ALA A 285 -6.78 -16.63 21.73
CA ALA A 285 -8.05 -16.74 21.03
C ALA A 285 -8.11 -17.98 20.13
N GLY A 286 -6.99 -18.37 19.51
CA GLY A 286 -6.90 -19.59 18.70
C GLY A 286 -7.09 -20.90 19.47
N LYS A 287 -7.00 -20.88 20.82
CA LYS A 287 -7.20 -22.06 21.68
C LYS A 287 -8.66 -22.28 22.09
N GLU A 288 -9.51 -21.25 21.97
CA GLU A 288 -10.92 -21.36 22.39
C GLU A 288 -11.67 -22.36 21.49
N PRO A 289 -12.57 -23.21 22.05
CA PRO A 289 -13.33 -24.20 21.29
C PRO A 289 -14.13 -23.57 20.13
N ASP A 290 -14.67 -22.37 20.39
CA ASP A 290 -15.46 -21.54 19.47
C ASP A 290 -14.63 -20.50 18.71
N GLY A 291 -13.29 -20.51 18.85
CA GLY A 291 -12.33 -19.50 18.34
C GLY A 291 -12.21 -19.39 16.82
N GLY A 292 -13.24 -19.82 16.09
CA GLY A 292 -13.41 -19.54 14.68
C GLY A 292 -12.42 -20.24 13.77
N GLY A 293 -11.81 -21.37 14.15
CA GLY A 293 -11.03 -22.28 13.26
C GLY A 293 -9.84 -21.70 12.48
N LEU A 294 -9.63 -20.38 12.49
CA LEU A 294 -8.73 -19.65 11.59
C LEU A 294 -7.26 -19.82 11.98
N ASP A 295 -6.98 -19.95 13.28
CA ASP A 295 -5.61 -20.11 13.82
C ASP A 295 -5.31 -21.53 14.36
N LYS A 296 -6.22 -22.50 14.20
CA LYS A 296 -5.94 -23.91 14.54
C LYS A 296 -4.97 -24.50 13.53
N PRO A 297 -3.74 -24.89 13.91
CA PRO A 297 -2.75 -25.42 12.98
C PRO A 297 -3.30 -26.62 12.21
N MET A 298 -3.03 -26.70 10.90
CA MET A 298 -3.29 -27.92 10.15
C MET A 298 -2.16 -28.92 10.39
N THR A 299 -2.48 -30.00 11.10
CA THR A 299 -1.49 -31.00 11.52
C THR A 299 -1.73 -32.39 10.93
N LYS A 300 -2.76 -32.55 10.07
CA LYS A 300 -3.14 -33.82 9.41
C LYS A 300 -3.10 -33.67 7.88
N LEU A 301 -2.68 -34.71 7.13
CA LEU A 301 -2.67 -34.60 5.66
C LEU A 301 -4.08 -34.49 5.07
N GLU A 302 -5.07 -35.12 5.69
CA GLU A 302 -6.46 -35.05 5.25
C GLU A 302 -7.01 -33.63 5.22
N GLU A 303 -6.47 -32.73 6.05
CA GLU A 303 -6.88 -31.32 6.12
C GLU A 303 -6.31 -30.49 4.96
N VAL A 304 -5.12 -30.84 4.45
CA VAL A 304 -4.46 -30.18 3.31
C VAL A 304 -4.82 -30.79 1.95
N ALA A 305 -5.57 -31.90 1.93
CA ALA A 305 -6.03 -32.51 0.68
C ALA A 305 -7.04 -31.62 -0.06
N LEU A 306 -7.02 -31.63 -1.40
CA LEU A 306 -8.01 -30.91 -2.23
C LEU A 306 -9.46 -31.36 -1.97
N THR A 307 -9.64 -32.53 -1.35
CA THR A 307 -10.92 -33.14 -0.97
C THR A 307 -11.34 -32.84 0.46
N SER A 308 -10.55 -32.06 1.23
CA SER A 308 -10.74 -31.88 2.69
C SER A 308 -12.01 -31.13 3.09
N GLY A 309 -12.76 -30.59 2.13
CA GLY A 309 -13.92 -29.73 2.38
C GLY A 309 -13.56 -28.40 3.05
N ILE A 310 -12.28 -28.14 3.29
CA ILE A 310 -11.76 -26.91 3.87
C ILE A 310 -11.57 -25.89 2.75
N ASP A 311 -12.13 -24.69 2.96
CA ASP A 311 -12.08 -23.58 2.02
C ASP A 311 -10.63 -23.16 1.72
N ALA A 312 -10.12 -23.50 0.53
CA ALA A 312 -8.79 -23.11 0.05
C ALA A 312 -8.58 -21.58 -0.03
N GLY A 313 -9.63 -20.77 0.13
CA GLY A 313 -9.55 -19.32 0.27
C GLY A 313 -9.02 -18.81 1.62
N TYR A 314 -8.61 -19.70 2.54
CA TYR A 314 -8.08 -19.29 3.86
C TYR A 314 -6.85 -18.36 3.76
N GLU A 315 -6.01 -18.50 2.73
CA GLU A 315 -4.83 -17.64 2.52
C GLU A 315 -5.19 -16.17 2.28
N LYS A 316 -6.41 -15.91 1.80
CA LYS A 316 -6.91 -14.56 1.51
C LYS A 316 -7.47 -13.86 2.76
N LYS A 317 -7.61 -14.57 3.88
CA LYS A 317 -8.16 -14.02 5.12
C LYS A 317 -7.06 -13.26 5.86
N VAL A 318 -7.38 -12.05 6.32
CA VAL A 318 -6.45 -11.19 7.08
C VAL A 318 -5.82 -11.90 8.28
N SER A 319 -6.56 -12.80 8.94
CA SER A 319 -6.08 -13.57 10.08
C SER A 319 -4.93 -14.53 9.73
N TYR A 320 -4.84 -15.01 8.48
CA TYR A 320 -3.87 -16.02 8.08
C TYR A 320 -2.42 -15.50 8.17
N GLU A 321 -2.14 -14.28 7.70
CA GLU A 321 -0.80 -13.67 7.80
C GLU A 321 -0.58 -12.95 9.14
N LEU A 322 -1.63 -12.56 9.86
CA LEU A 322 -1.54 -11.71 11.05
C LEU A 322 -0.59 -12.30 12.10
N LYS A 323 -0.76 -13.56 12.48
CA LYS A 323 0.09 -14.24 13.46
C LYS A 323 1.55 -14.28 12.99
N THR A 324 1.79 -14.60 11.71
CA THR A 324 3.16 -14.65 11.14
C THR A 324 3.83 -13.30 11.24
N LEU A 325 3.11 -12.24 10.88
CA LEU A 325 3.62 -10.89 10.93
C LEU A 325 3.93 -10.43 12.34
N LEU A 326 3.12 -10.83 13.33
CA LEU A 326 3.36 -10.52 14.74
C LEU A 326 4.61 -11.23 15.27
N VAL A 327 4.80 -12.52 14.93
CA VAL A 327 6.00 -13.28 15.30
C VAL A 327 7.23 -12.70 14.61
N ARG A 328 7.17 -12.43 13.30
CA ARG A 328 8.25 -11.80 12.53
C ARG A 328 8.62 -10.44 13.09
N CYS A 329 7.63 -9.58 13.36
CA CYS A 329 7.86 -8.26 13.94
C CYS A 329 8.50 -8.37 15.33
N SER A 330 8.03 -9.31 16.17
CA SER A 330 8.66 -9.60 17.46
C SER A 330 10.13 -10.01 17.30
N ALA A 331 10.43 -10.90 16.35
CA ALA A 331 11.80 -11.34 16.05
C ALA A 331 12.71 -10.17 15.68
N ASN A 332 12.23 -9.27 14.81
CA ASN A 332 12.98 -8.09 14.37
C ASN A 332 13.23 -7.14 15.54
N LEU A 333 12.20 -6.83 16.34
CA LEU A 333 12.30 -5.88 17.45
C LEU A 333 13.13 -6.42 18.63
N LEU A 334 13.28 -7.74 18.75
CA LEU A 334 14.15 -8.38 19.75
C LEU A 334 15.63 -8.40 19.34
N TYR A 335 15.91 -8.32 18.03
CA TYR A 335 17.26 -8.41 17.52
C TYR A 335 18.12 -7.27 18.08
N ASP A 336 19.20 -7.66 18.76
CA ASP A 336 20.15 -6.76 19.41
C ASP A 336 19.53 -5.67 20.33
N ASN A 337 18.37 -5.95 20.92
CA ASN A 337 17.65 -4.97 21.74
C ASN A 337 17.49 -5.43 23.19
N LYS A 338 18.34 -4.92 24.09
CA LYS A 338 18.32 -5.31 25.52
C LYS A 338 17.00 -4.96 26.21
N ALA A 339 16.41 -3.80 25.92
CA ALA A 339 15.18 -3.36 26.55
C ALA A 339 14.00 -4.27 26.15
N ASN A 340 13.86 -4.56 24.85
CA ASN A 340 12.79 -5.44 24.36
C ASN A 340 12.95 -6.88 24.85
N LYS A 341 14.19 -7.37 25.06
CA LYS A 341 14.42 -8.69 25.70
C LYS A 341 13.94 -8.72 27.15
N GLY A 342 14.15 -7.63 27.91
CA GLY A 342 13.57 -7.49 29.24
C GLY A 342 12.03 -7.54 29.20
N TYR A 343 11.42 -6.73 28.33
CA TYR A 343 9.97 -6.74 28.15
C TYR A 343 9.43 -8.09 27.66
N CYS A 344 10.18 -8.85 26.86
CA CYS A 344 9.79 -10.19 26.42
C CYS A 344 9.54 -11.15 27.60
N LEU A 345 10.34 -11.00 28.66
CA LEU A 345 10.19 -11.76 29.91
C LEU A 345 9.01 -11.21 30.73
N ASP A 346 8.96 -9.90 30.92
CA ASP A 346 7.92 -9.23 31.71
C ASP A 346 6.52 -9.48 31.14
N THR A 347 6.37 -9.47 29.81
CA THR A 347 5.09 -9.70 29.13
C THR A 347 4.79 -11.17 28.89
N GLN A 348 5.63 -12.11 29.35
CA GLN A 348 5.45 -13.55 29.09
C GLN A 348 5.31 -13.87 27.59
N LEU A 349 6.07 -13.16 26.75
CA LEU A 349 6.06 -13.40 25.31
C LEU A 349 6.79 -14.70 24.94
N LEU A 350 7.87 -15.04 25.66
CA LEU A 350 8.70 -16.20 25.35
C LEU A 350 7.93 -17.54 25.35
N PRO A 351 7.05 -17.84 26.34
CA PRO A 351 6.15 -18.98 26.27
C PRO A 351 5.24 -18.98 25.03
N THR A 352 4.67 -17.83 24.68
CA THR A 352 3.81 -17.69 23.48
C THR A 352 4.57 -17.95 22.19
N LEU A 353 5.84 -17.53 22.09
CA LEU A 353 6.68 -17.85 20.95
C LEU A 353 6.91 -19.36 20.86
N LEU A 354 7.22 -20.03 21.98
CA LEU A 354 7.38 -21.49 22.00
C LEU A 354 6.15 -22.23 21.46
N GLU A 355 4.94 -21.78 21.80
CA GLU A 355 3.69 -22.35 21.25
C GLU A 355 3.56 -22.18 19.73
N CYS A 356 4.13 -21.11 19.17
CA CYS A 356 4.16 -20.84 17.73
C CYS A 356 5.14 -21.74 16.96
N THR A 357 5.85 -22.64 17.63
CA THR A 357 6.74 -23.62 16.96
C THR A 357 6.00 -24.87 16.45
N THR A 358 4.72 -25.00 16.80
CA THR A 358 3.84 -26.07 16.30
C THR A 358 3.77 -26.02 14.77
N MET A 359 3.94 -27.17 14.12
CA MET A 359 3.87 -27.24 12.65
C MET A 359 2.44 -26.92 12.19
N ASP A 360 2.33 -26.05 11.19
CA ASP A 360 1.08 -25.72 10.50
C ASP A 360 1.32 -25.86 9.00
N ALA A 361 0.69 -26.85 8.38
CA ALA A 361 0.83 -27.08 6.94
C ALA A 361 0.35 -25.89 6.10
N ARG A 362 -0.57 -25.08 6.62
CA ARG A 362 -1.00 -23.86 5.94
C ARG A 362 0.04 -22.77 6.04
N ASN A 363 0.87 -22.74 7.07
CA ASN A 363 1.78 -21.64 7.34
C ASN A 363 3.20 -22.16 7.63
N PRO A 364 3.88 -22.66 6.59
CA PRO A 364 5.11 -23.41 6.75
C PRO A 364 6.27 -22.58 7.29
N LEU A 365 6.20 -21.24 7.26
CA LEU A 365 7.25 -20.33 7.76
C LEU A 365 7.04 -19.88 9.22
N MET A 366 5.88 -20.17 9.82
CA MET A 366 5.56 -19.75 11.20
C MET A 366 6.61 -20.24 12.20
N ARG A 367 7.00 -21.51 12.05
CA ARG A 367 7.95 -22.17 12.94
C ARG A 367 9.31 -21.49 12.89
N GLU A 368 9.80 -21.16 11.71
CA GLU A 368 11.10 -20.55 11.44
C GLU A 368 11.15 -19.14 12.01
N TRP A 369 10.09 -18.35 11.80
CA TRP A 369 9.95 -17.03 12.42
C TRP A 369 9.93 -17.12 13.95
N SER A 370 9.24 -18.12 14.50
CA SER A 370 9.21 -18.33 15.96
C SER A 370 10.59 -18.71 16.50
N ILE A 371 11.30 -19.64 15.84
CA ILE A 371 12.66 -20.03 16.22
C ILE A 371 13.60 -18.81 16.18
N LEU A 372 13.48 -17.96 15.16
CA LEU A 372 14.26 -16.72 15.07
C LEU A 372 13.93 -15.76 16.22
N ALA A 373 12.65 -15.59 16.56
CA ALA A 373 12.22 -14.75 17.68
C ALA A 373 12.76 -15.27 19.02
N ILE A 374 12.70 -16.58 19.26
CA ILE A 374 13.24 -17.24 20.47
C ILE A 374 14.75 -17.05 20.52
N ARG A 375 15.46 -17.30 19.42
CA ARG A 375 16.91 -17.06 19.31
C ARG A 375 17.24 -15.62 19.68
N ASN A 376 16.52 -14.65 19.11
CA ASN A 376 16.76 -13.23 19.35
C ASN A 376 16.40 -12.82 20.80
N ALA A 377 15.40 -13.44 21.42
CA ALA A 377 15.13 -13.26 22.85
C ALA A 377 16.28 -13.77 23.74
N CYS A 378 16.87 -14.91 23.39
CA CYS A 378 17.89 -15.59 24.19
C CYS A 378 19.33 -15.10 23.96
N ILE A 379 19.64 -14.55 22.78
CA ILE A 379 21.01 -14.15 22.46
C ILE A 379 21.49 -13.05 23.43
N ASN A 380 22.59 -13.30 24.13
CA ASN A 380 23.15 -12.41 25.15
C ASN A 380 22.14 -12.04 26.27
N CYS A 381 21.20 -12.92 26.61
CA CYS A 381 20.19 -12.73 27.66
C CYS A 381 20.12 -13.97 28.58
N PRO A 382 20.94 -14.04 29.65
CA PRO A 382 20.97 -15.18 30.56
C PRO A 382 19.61 -15.51 31.19
N GLU A 383 18.80 -14.48 31.46
CA GLU A 383 17.48 -14.62 32.08
C GLU A 383 16.52 -15.37 31.14
N ALA A 384 16.49 -15.02 29.86
CA ALA A 384 15.70 -15.73 28.84
C ALA A 384 16.24 -17.15 28.60
N GLN A 385 17.56 -17.33 28.61
CA GLN A 385 18.18 -18.67 28.51
C GLN A 385 17.79 -19.55 29.69
N GLN A 386 17.69 -18.98 30.90
CA GLN A 386 17.29 -19.70 32.10
C GLN A 386 15.84 -20.17 32.02
N VAL A 387 14.93 -19.38 31.43
CA VAL A 387 13.55 -19.82 31.15
C VAL A 387 13.57 -21.06 30.27
N ILE A 388 14.34 -21.06 29.17
CA ILE A 388 14.46 -22.24 28.28
C ILE A 388 15.10 -23.43 29.00
N ALA A 389 16.16 -23.21 29.77
CA ALA A 389 16.85 -24.25 30.54
C ALA A 389 15.98 -24.87 31.66
N GLY A 390 14.97 -24.12 32.12
CA GLY A 390 13.97 -24.58 33.07
C GLY A 390 12.94 -25.53 32.48
N LEU A 391 12.79 -25.60 31.16
CA LEU A 391 11.81 -26.48 30.50
C LEU A 391 12.25 -27.95 30.58
N THR A 392 11.27 -28.84 30.73
CA THR A 392 11.50 -30.29 30.80
C THR A 392 11.02 -30.96 29.53
N MET A 393 11.88 -31.80 28.95
CA MET A 393 11.54 -32.60 27.77
C MET A 393 10.56 -33.71 28.16
N GLN A 394 9.38 -33.71 27.53
CA GLN A 394 8.33 -34.72 27.74
C GLN A 394 8.34 -35.82 26.66
N GLY A 395 9.26 -35.76 25.69
CA GLY A 395 9.38 -36.71 24.58
C GLY A 395 9.11 -36.06 23.22
N SER A 396 8.90 -36.88 22.20
CA SER A 396 8.59 -36.40 20.85
C SER A 396 7.22 -35.72 20.80
N ALA A 397 7.13 -34.59 20.09
CA ALA A 397 5.83 -33.97 19.86
C ALA A 397 5.01 -34.85 18.90
N PRO A 398 3.74 -35.18 19.21
CA PRO A 398 2.88 -35.90 18.29
C PRO A 398 2.64 -35.05 17.05
N ASN A 399 2.85 -35.64 15.88
CA ASN A 399 2.57 -34.99 14.61
C ASN A 399 2.03 -36.04 13.63
N ASP A 400 0.74 -35.95 13.32
CA ASP A 400 0.05 -36.92 12.49
C ASP A 400 0.63 -36.91 11.06
N ILE A 401 0.99 -35.74 10.51
CA ILE A 401 1.67 -35.65 9.21
C ILE A 401 3.01 -36.40 9.16
N LEU A 402 3.89 -36.21 10.15
CA LEU A 402 5.17 -36.93 10.18
C LEU A 402 4.98 -38.44 10.37
N THR A 403 3.98 -38.81 11.18
CA THR A 403 3.62 -40.21 11.44
C THR A 403 3.06 -40.86 10.18
N GLU A 404 2.18 -40.18 9.44
CA GLU A 404 1.60 -40.63 8.16
C GLU A 404 2.64 -40.72 7.03
N LEU A 405 3.68 -39.86 7.06
CA LEU A 405 4.76 -39.86 6.07
C LEU A 405 5.92 -40.82 6.41
N ASN A 406 5.83 -41.59 7.50
CA ASN A 406 6.92 -42.44 8.02
C ASN A 406 8.24 -41.68 8.22
N LEU A 407 8.18 -40.41 8.63
CA LEU A 407 9.35 -39.58 8.90
C LEU A 407 9.66 -39.60 10.40
N ASP A 408 10.88 -40.00 10.76
CA ASP A 408 11.37 -39.90 12.13
C ASP A 408 11.84 -38.47 12.45
N MET A 409 11.15 -37.87 13.42
CA MET A 409 11.56 -36.75 14.27
C MET A 409 11.76 -35.35 13.66
N GLY A 410 11.27 -34.34 14.38
CA GLY A 410 11.60 -32.93 14.13
C GLY A 410 11.15 -31.93 15.19
N ALA A 411 10.23 -32.29 16.10
CA ALA A 411 9.73 -31.40 17.15
C ALA A 411 9.65 -32.12 18.51
N LEU A 412 9.96 -31.39 19.60
CA LEU A 412 9.98 -31.91 20.97
C LEU A 412 8.79 -31.35 21.75
N ARG A 413 8.17 -32.18 22.60
CA ARG A 413 7.20 -31.74 23.59
C ARG A 413 7.94 -31.30 24.85
N ILE A 414 7.59 -30.14 25.37
CA ILE A 414 8.21 -29.54 26.55
C ILE A 414 7.13 -29.07 27.54
N CYS A 415 7.43 -29.07 28.83
CA CYS A 415 6.59 -28.49 29.88
C CYS A 415 7.41 -27.65 30.86
N ASP A 416 6.72 -26.77 31.59
CA ASP A 416 7.31 -26.10 32.74
C ASP A 416 7.48 -27.12 33.90
N ARG A 417 8.53 -26.98 34.70
CA ARG A 417 8.78 -27.82 35.89
C ARG A 417 7.75 -27.61 37.00
N GLN A 418 6.99 -26.52 36.96
CA GLN A 418 6.03 -26.14 38.00
C GLN A 418 4.58 -26.60 37.74
N GLN A 419 4.31 -27.38 36.69
CA GLN A 419 2.99 -27.97 36.40
C GLN A 419 2.96 -29.49 36.60
#